data_AF-A0A7S1D7Y1-F1
#
_entry.id   AF-A0A7S1D7Y1-F1
#
_cell.length_a   1.000
_cell.length_b   1.000
_cell.length_c   1.000
_cell.angle_alpha   90.00
_cell.angle_beta   90.00
_cell.angle_gamma   90.00
#
_symmetry.space_group_name_H-M   'P 1'
#
loop_
_entity.id
_entity.type
_entity.pdbx_description
1 polymer ?
#
loop_
_entity_poly.entity_id
_entity_poly.type
_entity_poly.pdbx_seq_one_letter_code
_entity_poly.pdbx_strand_id
1 'polypeptide(L)'
;YNNQTDVGGMLFQDVYHHLFRLLFRPSPPVAQLVESAMTRMGLVPGEYAATHIRALYGREKRKEEETRQITINGVNCASQLRPGGPVYVAADTQYAIQVVQEYATQQNLPIAYYTSDVEERLHIDKAENWTLRSPSDYYATFVDLYLLGQSRCMAYTNGGFGTFGLVLGYNSSCSVRHFKRKIIHECPEWVYK
;
A
#
# COMPACT_ATOMS: atom_id res chain seq x y z
N TYR A 1 16.98 17.67 -0.95
CA TYR A 1 16.20 18.13 0.21
C TYR A 1 16.94 17.68 1.45
N ASN A 2 17.59 18.65 2.09
CA ASN A 2 18.63 18.44 3.09
C ASN A 2 18.07 17.79 4.36
N ASN A 3 18.76 16.74 4.82
CA ASN A 3 18.71 16.29 6.20
C ASN A 3 19.34 17.38 7.06
N GLN A 4 18.50 18.18 7.71
CA GLN A 4 18.92 18.98 8.86
C GLN A 4 18.08 18.54 10.04
N THR A 5 18.74 17.75 10.89
CA THR A 5 18.38 17.45 12.26
C THR A 5 18.24 18.75 13.04
N ASP A 6 17.09 18.97 13.67
CA ASP A 6 16.99 19.94 14.75
C ASP A 6 16.19 19.35 15.91
N VAL A 7 16.67 19.64 17.11
CA VAL A 7 16.20 19.10 18.38
C VAL A 7 14.75 19.56 18.60
N GLY A 8 13.81 18.63 18.52
CA GLY A 8 12.37 18.88 18.74
C GLY A 8 11.54 19.19 17.48
N GLY A 9 12.13 19.17 16.28
CA GLY A 9 11.38 19.33 15.03
C GLY A 9 10.69 18.02 14.61
N MET A 10 9.35 18.03 14.51
CA MET A 10 8.62 16.95 13.86
C MET A 10 9.12 16.78 12.42
N LEU A 11 9.31 15.54 11.95
CA LEU A 11 9.69 15.32 10.55
C LEU A 11 8.56 15.81 9.65
N PHE A 12 8.88 16.28 8.44
CA PHE A 12 7.88 16.72 7.45
C PHE A 12 6.75 15.70 7.27
N GLN A 13 7.10 14.41 7.34
CA GLN A 13 6.17 13.30 7.19
C GLN A 13 5.17 13.23 8.35
N ASP A 14 5.63 13.43 9.58
CA ASP A 14 4.78 13.47 10.78
C ASP A 14 3.81 14.65 10.72
N VAL A 15 4.30 15.82 10.29
CA VAL A 15 3.46 17.02 10.09
C VAL A 15 2.43 16.77 8.99
N TYR A 16 2.85 16.18 7.87
CA TYR A 16 1.98 15.94 6.72
C TYR A 16 0.86 14.95 7.07
N HIS A 17 1.17 13.89 7.82
CA HIS A 17 0.16 12.95 8.34
C HIS A 17 -0.96 13.68 9.09
N HIS A 18 -0.60 14.56 10.04
CA HIS A 18 -1.57 15.32 10.83
C HIS A 18 -2.34 16.33 9.98
N LEU A 19 -1.66 17.10 9.13
CA LEU A 19 -2.29 18.08 8.24
C LEU A 19 -3.28 17.42 7.29
N PHE A 20 -2.92 16.27 6.71
CA PHE A 20 -3.81 15.56 5.80
C PHE A 20 -5.11 15.14 6.51
N ARG A 21 -5.02 14.56 7.71
CA ARG A 21 -6.21 14.14 8.48
C ARG A 21 -7.06 15.30 8.99
N LEU A 22 -6.47 16.49 9.14
CA LEU A 22 -7.21 17.71 9.47
C LEU A 22 -7.97 18.28 8.27
N LEU A 23 -7.35 18.28 7.10
CA LEU A 23 -7.89 18.94 5.90
C LEU A 23 -8.75 18.01 5.03
N PHE A 24 -8.47 16.71 5.05
CA PHE A 24 -9.12 15.73 4.18
C PHE A 24 -9.86 14.70 5.01
N ARG A 25 -11.13 14.51 4.68
CA ARG A 25 -11.97 13.43 5.19
C ARG A 25 -12.54 12.65 4.01
N PRO A 26 -12.58 11.31 4.09
CA PRO A 26 -13.24 10.52 3.06
C PRO A 26 -14.71 10.92 2.95
N SER A 27 -15.26 10.88 1.74
CA SER A 27 -16.70 11.01 1.56
C SER A 27 -17.41 9.86 2.29
N PRO A 28 -18.68 10.03 2.71
CA PRO A 28 -19.42 8.98 3.42
C PRO A 28 -19.33 7.57 2.78
N PRO A 29 -19.48 7.38 1.45
CA PRO A 29 -19.36 6.04 0.87
C PRO A 29 -17.94 5.47 0.97
N VAL A 30 -16.89 6.28 0.80
CA VAL A 30 -15.51 5.81 0.96
C VAL A 30 -15.21 5.48 2.42
N ALA A 31 -15.69 6.30 3.36
CA ALA A 31 -15.53 6.06 4.79
C ALA A 31 -16.14 4.71 5.19
N GLN A 32 -17.37 4.44 4.76
CA GLN A 32 -18.06 3.17 5.01
C GLN A 32 -17.30 1.97 4.42
N LEU A 33 -16.75 2.11 3.21
CA LEU A 33 -15.95 1.05 2.57
C LEU A 33 -14.65 0.78 3.34
N VAL A 34 -13.97 1.84 3.81
CA VAL A 34 -12.75 1.72 4.62
C VAL A 34 -13.06 1.04 5.96
N GLU A 35 -14.09 1.47 6.67
CA GLU A 35 -14.50 0.88 7.95
C GLU A 35 -14.90 -0.60 7.80
N SER A 36 -15.68 -0.91 6.77
CA SER A 36 -16.08 -2.29 6.45
C SER A 36 -14.88 -3.16 6.11
N ALA A 37 -13.92 -2.64 5.33
CA ALA A 37 -12.71 -3.33 4.97
C ALA A 37 -11.83 -3.61 6.20
N MET A 38 -11.60 -2.60 7.05
CA MET A 38 -10.84 -2.74 8.30
C MET A 38 -11.46 -3.79 9.21
N THR A 39 -12.77 -3.70 9.45
CA THR A 39 -13.50 -4.63 10.33
C THR A 39 -13.45 -6.06 9.82
N ARG A 40 -13.77 -6.27 8.53
CA ARG A 40 -13.78 -7.60 7.90
C ARG A 40 -12.41 -8.27 7.92
N MET A 41 -11.34 -7.48 7.78
CA MET A 41 -9.96 -7.97 7.75
C MET A 41 -9.30 -7.97 9.14
N GLY A 42 -10.00 -7.55 10.19
CA GLY A 42 -9.43 -7.45 11.54
C GLY A 42 -8.26 -6.48 11.65
N LEU A 43 -8.21 -5.46 10.79
CA LEU A 43 -7.14 -4.47 10.80
C LEU A 43 -7.45 -3.38 11.83
N VAL A 44 -6.44 -3.01 12.61
CA VAL A 44 -6.50 -1.91 13.59
C VAL A 44 -5.51 -0.81 13.17
N PRO A 45 -5.90 0.48 13.13
CA PRO A 45 -5.02 1.56 12.68
C PRO A 45 -3.72 1.60 13.50
N GLY A 46 -2.57 1.69 12.83
CA GLY A 46 -1.24 1.63 13.48
C GLY A 46 -0.84 0.22 13.95
N GLU A 47 -1.67 -0.79 13.68
CA GLU A 47 -1.49 -2.17 14.13
C GLU A 47 -1.39 -3.21 13.00
N TYR A 48 -0.99 -2.78 11.79
CA TYR A 48 -0.59 -3.69 10.71
C TYR A 48 0.56 -3.11 9.89
N ALA A 49 1.25 -3.97 9.15
CA ALA A 49 2.14 -3.52 8.09
C ALA A 49 1.38 -3.54 6.76
N ALA A 50 1.82 -2.76 5.78
CA ALA A 50 1.23 -2.80 4.46
C ALA A 50 2.29 -2.94 3.36
N THR A 51 1.87 -3.45 2.20
CA THR A 51 2.67 -3.42 0.99
C THR A 51 1.89 -2.84 -0.18
N HIS A 52 2.49 -1.87 -0.86
CA HIS A 52 1.98 -1.34 -2.11
C HIS A 52 2.77 -1.96 -3.27
N ILE A 53 2.05 -2.58 -4.20
CA ILE A 53 2.59 -3.29 -5.36
C ILE A 53 2.11 -2.57 -6.63
N ARG A 54 3.08 -2.10 -7.42
CA ARG A 54 2.81 -1.45 -8.71
C ARG A 54 3.55 -2.19 -9.83
N ALA A 55 2.95 -3.28 -10.28
CA ALA A 55 3.50 -4.17 -11.28
C ALA A 55 3.50 -3.55 -12.69
N LEU A 56 2.59 -2.63 -12.99
CA LEU A 56 2.45 -2.01 -14.32
C LEU A 56 3.01 -0.58 -14.38
N TYR A 57 3.95 -0.23 -13.50
CA TYR A 57 4.57 1.10 -13.51
C TYR A 57 5.30 1.38 -14.83
N GLY A 58 4.83 2.39 -15.58
CA GLY A 58 5.39 2.82 -16.86
C GLY A 58 5.26 1.79 -17.98
N ARG A 59 4.36 0.81 -17.86
CA ARG A 59 4.13 -0.26 -18.83
C ARG A 59 2.65 -0.66 -18.89
N GLU A 60 2.24 -1.27 -19.99
CA GLU A 60 0.91 -1.88 -20.13
C GLU A 60 0.88 -3.32 -19.62
N LYS A 61 1.97 -4.07 -19.86
CA LYS A 61 2.08 -5.47 -19.46
C LYS A 61 3.44 -5.77 -18.82
N ARG A 62 3.45 -6.74 -17.93
CA ARG A 62 4.63 -7.33 -17.31
C ARG A 62 4.47 -8.85 -17.33
N LYS A 63 5.57 -9.59 -17.48
CA LYS A 63 5.54 -11.05 -17.42
C LYS A 63 5.04 -11.50 -16.05
N GLU A 64 4.17 -12.50 -16.03
CA GLU A 64 3.60 -13.06 -14.80
C GLU A 64 4.67 -13.41 -13.76
N GLU A 65 5.74 -14.08 -14.17
CA GLU A 65 6.86 -14.42 -13.27
C GLU A 65 7.51 -13.19 -12.61
N GLU A 66 7.71 -12.11 -13.37
CA GLU A 66 8.26 -10.85 -12.81
C GLU A 66 7.27 -10.21 -11.83
N THR A 67 5.97 -10.20 -12.17
CA THR A 67 4.91 -9.72 -11.26
C THR A 67 4.85 -10.56 -9.99
N ARG A 68 4.99 -11.89 -10.11
CA ARG A 68 4.99 -12.83 -8.99
C ARG A 68 6.16 -12.56 -8.04
N GLN A 69 7.37 -12.43 -8.57
CA GLN A 69 8.57 -12.14 -7.77
C GLN A 69 8.45 -10.81 -7.01
N ILE A 70 8.00 -9.75 -7.68
CA ILE A 70 7.81 -8.43 -7.05
C ILE A 70 6.74 -8.50 -5.95
N THR A 71 5.66 -9.24 -6.21
CA THR A 71 4.54 -9.39 -5.27
C THR A 71 4.98 -10.12 -4.01
N ILE A 72 5.61 -11.29 -4.17
CA ILE A 72 6.10 -12.10 -3.04
C ILE A 72 7.15 -11.33 -2.23
N ASN A 73 8.09 -10.65 -2.90
CA ASN A 73 9.09 -9.83 -2.21
C ASN A 73 8.43 -8.70 -1.40
N GLY A 74 7.42 -8.04 -1.97
CA GLY A 74 6.67 -7.00 -1.28
C GLY A 74 5.95 -7.48 -0.04
N VAL A 75 5.34 -8.68 -0.10
CA VAL A 75 4.71 -9.34 1.05
C VAL A 75 5.76 -9.68 2.11
N ASN A 76 6.85 -10.33 1.72
CA ASN A 76 7.92 -10.72 2.65
C ASN A 76 8.53 -9.51 3.38
N CYS A 77 8.76 -8.43 2.65
CA CYS A 77 9.25 -7.18 3.23
C CYS A 77 8.28 -6.58 4.25
N ALA A 78 6.98 -6.57 3.95
CA ALA A 78 5.98 -6.09 4.92
C ALA A 78 5.87 -7.02 6.14
N SER A 79 5.92 -8.34 5.93
CA SER A 79 5.94 -9.34 7.01
C SER A 79 7.18 -9.21 7.90
N GLN A 80 8.34 -8.82 7.36
CA GLN A 80 9.57 -8.56 8.14
C GLN A 80 9.54 -7.23 8.90
N LEU A 81 8.84 -6.23 8.38
CA LEU A 81 8.61 -4.97 9.11
C LEU A 81 7.68 -5.16 10.31
N ARG A 82 6.84 -6.20 10.29
CA ARG A 82 5.94 -6.54 11.40
C ARG A 82 5.70 -8.06 11.54
N PRO A 83 6.69 -8.82 12.02
CA PRO A 83 6.53 -10.24 12.31
C PRO A 83 5.31 -10.56 13.17
N GLY A 84 4.58 -11.59 12.76
CA GLY A 84 3.37 -12.08 13.42
C GLY A 84 2.14 -11.16 13.31
N GLY A 85 2.28 -9.95 12.77
CA GLY A 85 1.18 -9.03 12.56
C GLY A 85 0.54 -9.18 11.19
N PRO A 86 -0.70 -8.68 11.01
CA PRO A 86 -1.35 -8.72 9.71
C PRO A 86 -0.63 -7.82 8.70
N VAL A 87 -0.65 -8.24 7.44
CA VAL A 87 -0.12 -7.48 6.30
C VAL A 87 -1.26 -7.11 5.37
N TYR A 88 -1.49 -5.83 5.15
CA TYR A 88 -2.41 -5.34 4.12
C TYR A 88 -1.71 -5.21 2.76
N VAL A 89 -2.33 -5.69 1.69
CA VAL A 89 -1.78 -5.60 0.32
C VAL A 89 -2.67 -4.74 -0.57
N ALA A 90 -2.07 -3.72 -1.20
CA ALA A 90 -2.64 -2.94 -2.29
C ALA A 90 -1.85 -3.20 -3.58
N ALA A 91 -2.54 -3.59 -4.66
CA ALA A 91 -1.91 -3.92 -5.94
C ALA A 91 -2.67 -3.32 -7.13
N ASP A 92 -1.94 -3.01 -8.20
CA ASP A 92 -2.50 -2.46 -9.44
C ASP A 92 -3.07 -3.51 -10.41
N THR A 93 -2.85 -4.81 -10.17
CA THR A 93 -3.35 -5.90 -11.04
C THR A 93 -4.03 -7.01 -10.25
N GLN A 94 -5.03 -7.65 -10.87
CA GLN A 94 -5.68 -8.83 -10.30
C GLN A 94 -4.71 -10.00 -10.13
N TYR A 95 -3.79 -10.19 -11.08
CA TYR A 95 -2.80 -11.25 -11.00
C TYR A 95 -1.91 -11.13 -9.75
N ALA A 96 -1.53 -9.90 -9.37
CA ALA A 96 -0.79 -9.70 -8.11
C ALA A 96 -1.63 -10.09 -6.88
N ILE A 97 -2.94 -9.79 -6.87
CA ILE A 97 -3.85 -10.23 -5.79
C ILE A 97 -3.97 -11.76 -5.74
N GLN A 98 -4.06 -12.44 -6.89
CA GLN A 98 -4.08 -13.89 -6.97
C GLN A 98 -2.80 -14.52 -6.39
N VAL A 99 -1.63 -13.98 -6.77
CA VAL A 99 -0.34 -14.42 -6.21
C VAL A 99 -0.30 -14.25 -4.69
N VAL A 100 -0.84 -13.15 -4.17
CA VAL A 100 -0.93 -12.92 -2.72
C VAL A 100 -1.79 -13.98 -2.04
N GLN A 101 -2.94 -14.31 -2.61
CA GLN A 101 -3.88 -15.32 -2.07
C GLN A 101 -3.24 -16.71 -2.00
N GLU A 102 -2.60 -17.13 -3.10
CA GLU A 102 -1.89 -18.39 -3.18
C GLU A 102 -0.74 -18.43 -2.16
N TYR A 103 0.07 -17.38 -2.11
CA TYR A 103 1.23 -17.30 -1.22
C TYR A 103 0.83 -17.25 0.25
N ALA A 104 -0.20 -16.48 0.60
CA ALA A 104 -0.73 -16.39 1.97
C ALA A 104 -1.18 -17.77 2.48
N THR A 105 -1.88 -18.52 1.63
CA THR A 105 -2.38 -19.86 1.94
C THR A 105 -1.25 -20.86 2.11
N GLN A 106 -0.25 -20.83 1.21
CA GLN A 106 0.91 -21.72 1.28
C GLN A 106 1.79 -21.48 2.51
N GLN A 107 1.93 -20.22 2.94
CA GLN A 107 2.81 -19.83 4.04
C GLN A 107 2.09 -19.64 5.37
N ASN A 108 0.76 -19.81 5.41
CA ASN A 108 -0.09 -19.54 6.57
C ASN A 108 0.13 -18.13 7.16
N LEU A 109 0.22 -17.13 6.28
CA LEU A 109 0.46 -15.74 6.68
C LEU A 109 -0.86 -14.99 6.90
N PRO A 110 -0.97 -14.13 7.93
CA PRO A 110 -2.14 -13.29 8.16
C PRO A 110 -2.18 -12.12 7.17
N ILE A 111 -2.55 -12.38 5.92
CA ILE A 111 -2.57 -11.37 4.85
C ILE A 111 -3.99 -10.89 4.60
N ALA A 112 -4.17 -9.58 4.63
CA ALA A 112 -5.38 -8.85 4.30
C ALA A 112 -5.23 -8.19 2.92
N TYR A 113 -6.27 -8.26 2.10
CA TYR A 113 -6.31 -7.57 0.81
C TYR A 113 -7.75 -7.13 0.52
N TYR A 114 -7.88 -5.96 -0.12
CA TYR A 114 -9.20 -5.43 -0.50
C TYR A 114 -9.54 -5.89 -1.91
N THR A 115 -10.60 -6.69 -2.04
CA THR A 115 -11.22 -7.03 -3.33
C THR A 115 -12.38 -6.08 -3.59
N SER A 116 -12.36 -5.43 -4.75
CA SER A 116 -13.52 -4.78 -5.37
C SER A 116 -14.04 -5.64 -6.51
N ASP A 117 -15.28 -5.42 -6.93
CA ASP A 117 -15.86 -6.08 -8.13
C ASP A 117 -15.19 -5.65 -9.46
N VAL A 118 -14.24 -4.72 -9.40
CA VAL A 118 -13.47 -4.24 -10.54
C VAL A 118 -12.20 -5.08 -10.72
N GLU A 119 -12.00 -5.63 -11.92
CA GLU A 119 -10.84 -6.49 -12.26
C GLU A 119 -9.49 -5.79 -12.09
N GLU A 120 -9.37 -4.51 -12.43
CA GLU A 120 -8.13 -3.76 -12.29
C GLU A 120 -8.35 -2.38 -11.67
N ARG A 121 -7.36 -1.90 -10.91
CA ARG A 121 -7.45 -0.57 -10.30
C ARG A 121 -7.36 0.49 -11.39
N LEU A 122 -8.40 1.31 -11.49
CA LEU A 122 -8.50 2.35 -12.50
C LEU A 122 -7.46 3.44 -12.27
N HIS A 123 -6.71 3.72 -13.32
CA HIS A 123 -5.75 4.82 -13.39
C HIS A 123 -6.34 5.94 -14.25
N ILE A 124 -6.59 7.11 -13.67
CA ILE A 124 -7.23 8.24 -14.38
C ILE A 124 -6.41 8.69 -15.60
N ASP A 125 -5.09 8.58 -15.53
CA ASP A 125 -4.13 8.91 -16.59
C ASP A 125 -4.09 7.88 -17.73
N LYS A 126 -4.63 6.68 -17.51
CA LYS A 126 -4.67 5.60 -18.51
C LYS A 126 -6.08 5.30 -19.03
N ALA A 127 -7.11 5.81 -18.36
CA ALA A 127 -8.49 5.55 -18.74
C ALA A 127 -8.89 6.49 -19.90
N GLU A 128 -9.05 5.95 -21.11
CA GLU A 128 -9.43 6.72 -22.31
C GLU A 128 -10.72 7.55 -22.12
N ASN A 129 -11.67 7.02 -21.35
CA ASN A 129 -12.98 7.63 -21.08
C ASN A 129 -13.13 8.10 -19.63
N TRP A 130 -12.06 8.58 -18.99
CA TRP A 130 -12.10 8.98 -17.58
C TRP A 130 -13.15 10.05 -17.26
N THR A 131 -13.49 10.92 -18.22
CA THR A 131 -14.53 11.96 -18.07
C THR A 131 -15.95 11.41 -18.05
N LEU A 132 -16.16 10.22 -18.62
CA LEU A 132 -17.46 9.54 -18.65
C LEU A 132 -17.67 8.61 -17.44
N ARG A 133 -16.63 8.44 -16.62
CA ARG A 133 -16.67 7.55 -15.45
C ARG A 133 -17.31 8.25 -14.26
N SER A 134 -17.95 7.44 -13.43
CA SER A 134 -18.51 7.92 -12.19
C SER A 134 -17.40 8.06 -11.13
N PRO A 135 -17.50 9.00 -10.17
CA PRO A 135 -16.54 9.06 -9.06
C PRO A 135 -16.43 7.74 -8.28
N SER A 136 -17.51 6.97 -8.19
CA SER A 136 -17.55 5.65 -7.54
C SER A 136 -16.62 4.62 -8.17
N ASP A 137 -16.33 4.73 -9.46
CA ASP A 137 -15.42 3.83 -10.16
C ASP A 137 -13.99 3.90 -9.56
N TYR A 138 -13.65 5.01 -8.90
CA TYR A 138 -12.33 5.24 -8.30
C TYR A 138 -12.29 4.95 -6.79
N TYR A 139 -13.42 4.58 -6.16
CA TYR A 139 -13.47 4.38 -4.71
C TYR A 139 -12.47 3.35 -4.20
N ALA A 140 -12.26 2.27 -4.95
CA ALA A 140 -11.30 1.24 -4.60
C ALA A 140 -9.88 1.83 -4.40
N THR A 141 -9.45 2.75 -5.27
CA THR A 141 -8.16 3.45 -5.14
C THR A 141 -8.08 4.28 -3.87
N PHE A 142 -9.16 4.96 -3.49
CA PHE A 142 -9.19 5.71 -2.22
C PHE A 142 -9.19 4.78 -1.00
N VAL A 143 -9.93 3.67 -1.05
CA VAL A 143 -9.91 2.65 0.01
C VAL A 143 -8.49 2.14 0.22
N ASP A 144 -7.77 1.77 -0.84
CA ASP A 144 -6.38 1.35 -0.75
C ASP A 144 -5.49 2.44 -0.14
N LEU A 145 -5.65 3.71 -0.54
CA LEU A 145 -4.88 4.81 0.02
C LEU A 145 -5.11 4.96 1.53
N TYR A 146 -6.36 4.89 1.99
CA TYR A 146 -6.68 5.00 3.41
C TYR A 146 -6.22 3.78 4.22
N LEU A 147 -6.26 2.58 3.64
CA LEU A 147 -5.72 1.38 4.27
C LEU A 147 -4.18 1.40 4.28
N LEU A 148 -3.53 1.96 3.26
CA LEU A 148 -2.09 2.19 3.29
C LEU A 148 -1.72 3.23 4.37
N GLY A 149 -2.43 4.37 4.39
CA GLY A 149 -2.22 5.47 5.35
C GLY A 149 -2.66 5.19 6.79
N GLN A 150 -3.25 4.03 7.06
CA GLN A 150 -3.53 3.57 8.43
C GLN A 150 -2.55 2.50 8.91
N SER A 151 -1.62 2.06 8.07
CA SER A 151 -0.57 1.11 8.47
C SER A 151 0.49 1.74 9.39
N ARG A 152 1.18 0.91 10.16
CA ARG A 152 2.35 1.30 10.96
C ARG A 152 3.61 1.38 10.11
N CYS A 153 3.83 0.36 9.29
CA CYS A 153 5.03 0.16 8.51
C CYS A 153 4.66 -0.19 7.07
N MET A 154 5.49 0.19 6.11
CA MET A 154 5.15 0.00 4.70
C MET A 154 6.31 -0.47 3.81
N ALA A 155 6.08 -1.55 3.08
CA ALA A 155 6.85 -1.93 1.91
C ALA A 155 6.23 -1.30 0.65
N TYR A 156 7.01 -0.71 -0.25
CA TYR A 156 6.43 -0.04 -1.43
C TYR A 156 7.30 -0.13 -2.69
N THR A 157 6.64 -0.02 -3.85
CA THR A 157 7.24 0.01 -5.19
C THR A 157 7.39 1.44 -5.77
N ASN A 158 7.72 1.55 -7.05
CA ASN A 158 7.80 2.80 -7.81
C ASN A 158 6.48 3.60 -7.84
N GLY A 159 6.65 4.93 -7.95
CA GLY A 159 5.56 5.87 -8.16
C GLY A 159 5.16 6.65 -6.90
N GLY A 160 4.27 7.62 -7.09
CA GLY A 160 3.81 8.50 -6.03
C GLY A 160 2.85 7.84 -5.04
N PHE A 161 2.01 6.89 -5.49
CA PHE A 161 0.91 6.35 -4.70
C PHE A 161 1.36 5.64 -3.41
N GLY A 162 2.28 4.68 -3.49
CA GLY A 162 2.84 4.02 -2.30
C GLY A 162 3.64 4.98 -1.40
N THR A 163 4.35 5.94 -2.00
CA THR A 163 5.06 6.98 -1.23
C THR A 163 4.06 7.88 -0.49
N PHE A 164 2.92 8.18 -1.11
CA PHE A 164 1.86 8.97 -0.49
C PHE A 164 1.23 8.21 0.67
N GLY A 165 0.86 6.94 0.48
CA GLY A 165 0.41 6.06 1.56
C GLY A 165 1.40 6.00 2.73
N LEU A 166 2.70 5.92 2.46
CA LEU A 166 3.76 5.92 3.48
C LEU A 166 3.76 7.21 4.31
N VAL A 167 3.68 8.37 3.66
CA VAL A 167 3.68 9.67 4.34
C VAL A 167 2.39 9.87 5.16
N LEU A 168 1.29 9.22 4.76
CA LEU A 168 0.05 9.19 5.53
C LEU A 168 0.06 8.17 6.67
N GLY A 169 0.99 7.21 6.69
CA GLY A 169 1.08 6.15 7.69
C GLY A 169 1.45 6.67 9.09
N TYR A 170 1.35 5.80 10.10
CA TYR A 170 1.66 6.15 11.50
C TYR A 170 3.15 6.27 11.79
N ASN A 171 4.01 5.62 11.00
CA ASN A 171 5.47 5.72 11.13
C ASN A 171 6.12 5.63 9.74
N SER A 172 6.37 6.79 9.13
CA SER A 172 7.00 6.90 7.81
C SER A 172 8.45 6.41 7.79
N SER A 173 9.12 6.36 8.95
CA SER A 173 10.48 5.83 9.08
C SER A 173 10.52 4.29 9.02
N CYS A 174 9.40 3.63 9.34
CA CYS A 174 9.26 2.18 9.24
C CYS A 174 8.90 1.77 7.82
N SER A 175 9.86 1.80 6.90
CA SER A 175 9.57 1.50 5.50
C SER A 175 10.72 0.88 4.71
N VAL A 176 10.35 0.18 3.63
CA VAL A 176 11.30 -0.39 2.67
C VAL A 176 10.79 -0.21 1.25
N ARG A 177 11.67 0.26 0.35
CA ARG A 177 11.38 0.27 -1.08
C ARG A 177 11.87 -1.02 -1.71
N HIS A 178 10.95 -1.97 -1.90
CA HIS A 178 11.27 -3.34 -2.32
C HIS A 178 11.41 -3.51 -3.84
N PHE A 179 11.00 -2.51 -4.63
CA PHE A 179 11.18 -2.52 -6.08
C PHE A 179 11.40 -1.12 -6.65
N LYS A 180 12.51 -0.89 -7.36
CA LYS A 180 12.85 0.39 -7.99
C LYS A 180 13.53 0.20 -9.34
N ARG A 181 13.11 0.94 -10.38
CA ARG A 181 13.78 0.94 -11.71
C ARG A 181 14.09 -0.48 -12.26
N LYS A 182 13.15 -1.41 -12.13
CA LYS A 182 13.27 -2.84 -12.55
C LYS A 182 14.20 -3.70 -11.68
N ILE A 183 14.64 -3.20 -10.53
CA ILE A 183 15.46 -3.93 -9.57
C ILE A 183 14.59 -4.27 -8.36
N ILE A 184 14.58 -5.55 -8.00
CA ILE A 184 14.02 -6.04 -6.73
C ILE A 184 15.09 -5.83 -5.66
N HIS A 185 14.74 -5.16 -4.59
CA HIS A 185 15.61 -4.95 -3.45
C HIS A 185 15.25 -5.93 -2.35
N GLU A 186 16.26 -6.56 -1.76
CA GLU A 186 16.08 -7.42 -0.60
C GLU A 186 15.50 -6.63 0.58
N CYS A 187 14.71 -7.33 1.37
CA CYS A 187 14.17 -6.79 2.61
C CYS A 187 15.32 -6.68 3.63
N PRO A 188 15.49 -5.54 4.31
CA PRO A 188 16.52 -5.43 5.34
C PRO A 188 16.26 -6.48 6.42
N GLU A 189 17.30 -7.20 6.84
CA GLU A 189 17.25 -7.96 8.09
C GLU A 189 17.12 -6.97 9.25
N TRP A 190 15.90 -6.57 9.60
CA TRP A 190 15.66 -5.76 10.77
C TRP A 190 15.91 -6.63 12.01
N VAL A 191 17.13 -6.57 12.53
CA VAL A 191 17.41 -7.01 13.90
C VAL A 191 16.64 -6.07 14.80
N TYR A 192 15.55 -6.55 15.38
CA TYR A 192 14.88 -5.89 16.50
C TYR A 192 15.97 -5.53 17.52
N LYS A 193 16.26 -4.26 17.68
CA LYS A 193 16.97 -3.73 18.85
C LYS A 193 15.94 -3.13 19.79
#